data_AF-A0AAV5DEF3-F1
#
_entry.id   AF-A0AAV5DEF3-F1
#
_cell.length_a   1.000
_cell.length_b   1.000
_cell.length_c   1.000
_cell.angle_alpha   90.00
_cell.angle_beta   90.00
_cell.angle_gamma   90.00
#
_symmetry.space_group_name_H-M   'P 1'
#
loop_
_entity.id
_entity.type
_entity.pdbx_description
1 polymer ?
#
loop_
_entity_poly.entity_id
_entity_poly.type
_entity_poly.pdbx_seq_one_letter_code
_entity_poly.pdbx_strand_id
1 'polypeptide(L)'
;MGCSGPNNLIPIEIALKIANKIYANERFLAYIVVPMWPEAEDTPSASSESFSSSNPQIFGYRMSLWAEHIGAVEESFTRPESLECMRQVWHIGEQNWEQFVSNKVTKMRGHLLKYPVSVDRVGQVKPPLDCAAFPDLGGNICGSFLHIQENLTI
;
A
#
# COMPACT_ATOMS: atom_id res chain seq x y z
N MET A 1 18.21 -26.61 -12.60
CA MET A 1 18.21 -25.13 -12.52
C MET A 1 17.48 -24.75 -11.23
N GLY A 2 18.24 -24.49 -10.16
CA GLY A 2 17.67 -24.09 -8.87
C GLY A 2 17.50 -22.59 -8.83
N CYS A 3 16.26 -22.11 -8.75
CA CYS A 3 16.01 -20.74 -8.33
C CYS A 3 16.24 -20.70 -6.82
N SER A 4 17.37 -20.13 -6.39
CA SER A 4 17.57 -19.78 -4.99
C SER A 4 16.61 -18.63 -4.69
N GLY A 5 15.39 -18.97 -4.24
CA GLY A 5 14.41 -17.99 -3.80
C GLY A 5 15.00 -17.13 -2.68
N PRO A 6 14.66 -15.82 -2.62
CA PRO A 6 15.09 -14.98 -1.52
C PRO A 6 14.54 -15.54 -0.20
N ASN A 7 15.43 -15.89 0.73
CA ASN A 7 15.11 -16.36 2.08
C ASN A 7 14.64 -15.19 2.98
N ASN A 8 13.72 -14.38 2.49
CA ASN A 8 13.16 -13.28 3.27
C ASN A 8 12.04 -13.87 4.14
N LEU A 9 12.33 -14.08 5.43
CA LEU A 9 11.45 -14.80 6.35
C LEU A 9 10.27 -13.96 6.83
N ILE A 10 10.37 -12.63 6.79
CA ILE A 10 9.33 -11.72 7.30
C ILE A 10 8.00 -11.87 6.52
N PRO A 11 7.97 -11.86 5.17
CA PRO A 11 6.74 -12.08 4.41
C PRO A 11 6.14 -13.47 4.64
N ILE A 12 7.00 -14.50 4.75
CA ILE A 12 6.59 -15.88 5.03
C ILE A 12 5.97 -15.97 6.43
N GLU A 13 6.57 -15.34 7.44
CA GLU A 13 6.07 -15.34 8.81
C GLU A 13 4.74 -14.58 8.95
N ILE A 14 4.61 -13.43 8.27
CA ILE A 14 3.34 -12.67 8.24
C ILE A 14 2.24 -13.49 7.56
N ALA A 15 2.54 -14.09 6.40
CA ALA A 15 1.59 -14.93 5.68
C ALA A 15 1.16 -16.14 6.53
N LEU A 16 2.09 -16.79 7.22
CA LEU A 16 1.80 -17.90 8.13
C LEU A 16 0.96 -17.46 9.34
N LYS A 17 1.22 -16.28 9.93
CA LYS A 17 0.41 -15.74 11.03
C LYS A 17 -1.02 -15.43 10.59
N ILE A 18 -1.20 -14.88 9.39
CA ILE A 18 -2.52 -14.63 8.81
C ILE A 18 -3.23 -15.97 8.53
N ALA A 19 -2.56 -16.91 7.87
CA ALA A 19 -3.12 -18.22 7.55
C ALA A 19 -3.56 -18.99 8.81
N ASN A 20 -2.74 -18.99 9.86
CA ASN A 20 -3.08 -19.63 11.13
C ASN A 20 -4.31 -19.00 11.79
N LYS A 21 -4.43 -17.66 11.78
CA LYS A 21 -5.62 -16.98 12.32
C LYS A 21 -6.88 -17.28 11.50
N ILE A 22 -6.76 -17.40 10.18
CA ILE A 22 -7.86 -17.87 9.30
C ILE A 22 -8.28 -19.29 9.69
N TYR A 23 -7.32 -20.22 9.83
CA TYR A 23 -7.61 -21.62 10.22
C TYR A 23 -8.25 -21.73 11.61
N ALA A 24 -7.85 -20.88 12.55
CA ALA A 24 -8.42 -20.81 13.89
C ALA A 24 -9.77 -20.08 13.96
N ASN A 25 -10.26 -19.54 12.83
CA ASN A 25 -11.45 -18.68 12.76
C ASN A 25 -11.37 -17.47 13.71
N GLU A 26 -10.15 -16.95 13.91
CA GLU A 26 -9.87 -15.80 14.75
C GLU A 26 -9.86 -14.52 13.92
N ARG A 27 -10.36 -13.41 14.50
CA ARG A 27 -10.22 -12.10 13.87
C ARG A 27 -8.74 -11.72 13.79
N PHE A 28 -8.32 -11.28 12.61
CA PHE A 28 -7.02 -10.69 12.40
C PHE A 28 -7.16 -9.36 11.67
N LEU A 29 -6.19 -8.48 11.91
CA LEU A 29 -6.06 -7.23 11.20
C LEU A 29 -4.57 -7.08 10.86
N ALA A 30 -4.28 -6.84 9.59
CA ALA A 30 -2.93 -6.70 9.08
C ALA A 30 -2.80 -5.38 8.35
N TYR A 31 -1.87 -4.55 8.77
CA TYR A 31 -1.47 -3.34 8.05
C TYR A 31 -0.19 -3.64 7.28
N ILE A 32 -0.28 -3.66 5.96
CA ILE A 32 0.90 -3.67 5.11
C ILE A 32 1.30 -2.20 4.93
N VAL A 33 2.20 -1.72 5.78
CA VAL A 33 2.93 -0.49 5.49
C VAL A 33 3.98 -0.88 4.46
N VAL A 34 3.75 -0.54 3.19
CA VAL A 34 4.81 -0.64 2.19
C VAL A 34 5.69 0.59 2.41
N PRO A 35 6.88 0.45 3.02
CA PRO A 35 7.73 1.61 3.25
C PRO A 35 8.15 2.19 1.90
N MET A 36 7.74 3.42 1.63
CA MET A 36 8.24 4.22 0.49
C MET A 36 9.58 4.87 0.81
N TRP A 37 10.36 4.29 1.72
CA TRP A 37 11.59 4.90 2.18
C TRP A 37 12.57 5.02 1.00
N PRO A 38 13.15 6.20 0.73
CA PRO A 38 14.18 6.35 -0.29
C PRO A 38 15.35 5.43 0.05
N GLU A 39 15.70 4.54 -0.86
CA GLU A 39 17.01 3.90 -0.84
C GLU A 39 18.04 5.02 -0.96
N ALA A 40 18.98 5.10 -0.02
CA ALA A 40 19.87 6.25 0.13
C ALA A 40 20.55 6.67 -1.19
N GLU A 41 20.66 7.99 -1.43
CA GLU A 41 21.42 8.50 -2.58
C GLU A 41 22.91 8.24 -2.40
N ASP A 42 23.53 7.58 -3.38
CA ASP A 42 24.97 7.61 -3.57
C ASP A 42 25.35 8.99 -4.14
N THR A 43 26.03 9.81 -3.33
CA THR A 43 26.63 11.07 -3.81
C THR A 43 27.59 10.80 -4.99
N PRO A 44 27.61 11.66 -6.02
CA PRO A 44 28.34 11.37 -7.25
C PRO A 44 29.84 11.60 -7.09
N SER A 45 30.59 10.55 -6.76
CA SER A 45 32.00 10.44 -7.18
C SER A 45 32.05 9.62 -8.46
N ALA A 46 32.44 10.28 -9.55
CA ALA A 46 32.46 9.75 -10.90
C ALA A 46 33.26 8.44 -11.03
N SER A 47 32.55 7.34 -11.24
CA SER A 47 32.97 6.21 -12.09
C SER A 47 31.76 5.29 -12.26
N SER A 48 31.49 4.92 -13.50
CA SER A 48 30.52 3.91 -13.92
C SER A 48 30.39 2.75 -12.93
N GLU A 49 29.19 2.47 -12.42
CA GLU A 49 28.65 1.11 -12.18
C GLU A 49 27.27 1.16 -11.49
N SER A 50 26.45 0.16 -11.83
CA SER A 50 25.06 -0.15 -11.44
C SER A 50 24.38 0.68 -10.33
N PHE A 51 23.14 1.12 -10.60
CA PHE A 51 22.11 1.39 -9.59
C PHE A 51 21.85 0.13 -8.75
N SER A 52 22.74 -0.19 -7.81
CA SER A 52 22.47 -1.22 -6.82
C SER A 52 21.73 -0.54 -5.68
N SER A 53 20.40 -0.69 -5.67
CA SER A 53 19.64 -0.65 -4.43
C SER A 53 20.48 -1.32 -3.35
N SER A 54 20.85 -0.61 -2.29
CA SER A 54 21.77 -1.11 -1.26
C SER A 54 21.26 -2.40 -0.58
N ASN A 55 20.02 -2.80 -0.88
CA ASN A 55 19.53 -4.15 -0.66
C ASN A 55 18.59 -4.65 -1.79
N PRO A 56 19.08 -5.47 -2.75
CA PRO A 56 18.29 -5.95 -3.89
C PRO A 56 17.10 -6.83 -3.48
N GLN A 57 17.12 -7.42 -2.28
CA GLN A 57 15.99 -8.20 -1.76
C GLN A 57 14.84 -7.29 -1.32
N ILE A 58 15.15 -6.13 -0.72
CA ILE A 58 14.14 -5.15 -0.32
C ILE A 58 13.51 -4.51 -1.55
N PHE A 59 14.35 -4.11 -2.51
CA PHE A 59 13.89 -3.59 -3.79
C PHE A 59 12.98 -4.58 -4.52
N GLY A 60 13.43 -5.83 -4.67
CA GLY A 60 12.65 -6.87 -5.35
C GLY A 60 11.34 -7.19 -4.61
N TYR A 61 11.36 -7.19 -3.28
CA TYR A 61 10.16 -7.39 -2.47
C TYR A 61 9.15 -6.23 -2.64
N ARG A 62 9.61 -4.97 -2.57
CA ARG A 62 8.77 -3.79 -2.82
C ARG A 62 8.14 -3.84 -4.21
N MET A 63 8.94 -4.08 -5.24
CA MET A 63 8.46 -4.14 -6.62
C MET A 63 7.45 -5.28 -6.83
N SER A 64 7.62 -6.42 -6.16
CA SER A 64 6.65 -7.52 -6.21
C SER A 64 5.32 -7.14 -5.56
N LEU A 65 5.34 -6.51 -4.38
CA LEU A 65 4.12 -6.01 -3.72
C LEU A 65 3.42 -4.95 -4.57
N TRP A 66 4.19 -4.03 -5.16
CA TRP A 66 3.63 -3.01 -6.04
C TRP A 66 3.00 -3.63 -7.27
N ALA A 67 3.65 -4.59 -7.91
CA ALA A 67 3.08 -5.30 -9.06
C ALA A 67 1.75 -5.99 -8.72
N GLU A 68 1.65 -6.61 -7.55
CA GLU A 68 0.43 -7.27 -7.07
C GLU A 68 -0.70 -6.28 -6.77
N HIS A 69 -0.40 -5.20 -6.04
CA HIS A 69 -1.41 -4.23 -5.61
C HIS A 69 -1.81 -3.25 -6.72
N ILE A 70 -0.87 -2.83 -7.58
CA ILE A 70 -1.12 -1.89 -8.68
C ILE A 70 -1.58 -2.62 -9.94
N GLY A 71 -1.15 -3.87 -10.15
CA GLY A 71 -1.42 -4.60 -11.39
C GLY A 71 -0.58 -4.13 -12.58
N ALA A 72 0.49 -3.38 -12.32
CA ALA A 72 1.44 -2.88 -13.31
C ALA A 72 2.86 -2.79 -12.74
N VAL A 73 3.85 -2.83 -13.63
CA VAL A 73 5.25 -2.59 -13.32
C VAL A 73 5.72 -1.46 -14.22
N GLU A 74 6.14 -0.35 -13.61
CA GLU A 74 6.61 0.85 -14.31
C GLU A 74 7.99 1.25 -13.80
N GLU A 75 8.77 1.94 -14.63
CA GLU A 75 10.13 2.38 -14.30
C GLU A 75 10.14 3.41 -13.17
N SER A 76 9.14 4.29 -13.13
CA SER A 76 8.93 5.26 -12.04
C SER A 76 8.87 4.61 -10.65
N PHE A 77 8.36 3.38 -10.53
CA PHE A 77 8.22 2.64 -9.27
C PHE A 77 9.56 2.18 -8.68
N THR A 78 10.62 2.22 -9.49
CA THR A 78 11.98 1.95 -9.00
C THR A 78 12.46 3.03 -8.03
N ARG A 79 11.89 4.25 -8.12
CA ARG A 79 12.22 5.42 -7.31
C ARG A 79 10.99 5.93 -6.55
N PRO A 80 10.58 5.26 -5.46
CA PRO A 80 9.36 5.58 -4.71
C PRO A 80 9.34 7.00 -4.11
N GLU A 81 10.52 7.61 -3.93
CA GLU A 81 10.67 8.97 -3.43
C GLU A 81 10.36 10.05 -4.48
N SER A 82 10.34 9.67 -5.77
CA SER A 82 10.10 10.62 -6.85
C SER A 82 8.65 11.10 -6.87
N LEU A 83 8.46 12.40 -7.15
CA LEU A 83 7.11 12.97 -7.30
C LEU A 83 6.33 12.31 -8.45
N GLU A 84 7.04 11.84 -9.48
CA GLU A 84 6.44 11.12 -10.60
C GLU A 84 5.81 9.81 -10.13
N CYS A 85 6.57 8.98 -9.43
CA CYS A 85 6.10 7.73 -8.85
C CYS A 85 4.89 7.97 -7.94
N MET A 86 5.00 8.93 -7.02
CA MET A 86 3.93 9.28 -6.10
C MET A 86 2.64 9.73 -6.82
N ARG A 87 2.76 10.53 -7.87
CA ARG A 87 1.61 10.97 -8.68
C ARG A 87 0.96 9.82 -9.42
N GLN A 88 1.74 8.88 -9.93
CA GLN A 88 1.19 7.71 -10.62
C GLN A 88 0.47 6.78 -9.64
N VAL A 89 1.09 6.44 -8.50
CA VAL A 89 0.47 5.63 -7.45
C VAL A 89 -0.84 6.27 -6.98
N TRP A 90 -0.84 7.59 -6.80
CA TRP A 90 -2.04 8.34 -6.45
C TRP A 90 -3.12 8.24 -7.53
N HIS A 91 -2.77 8.43 -8.81
CA HIS A 91 -3.71 8.36 -9.92
C HIS A 91 -4.34 6.97 -10.08
N ILE A 92 -3.53 5.92 -9.95
CA ILE A 92 -4.00 4.53 -9.95
C ILE A 92 -4.98 4.32 -8.79
N GLY A 93 -4.65 4.81 -7.59
CA GLY A 93 -5.52 4.69 -6.42
C GLY A 93 -6.88 5.36 -6.62
N GLU A 94 -6.91 6.54 -7.26
CA GLU A 94 -8.15 7.25 -7.60
C GLU A 94 -8.97 6.49 -8.65
N GLN A 95 -8.35 6.04 -9.73
CA GLN A 95 -9.04 5.28 -10.78
C GLN A 95 -9.64 3.98 -10.25
N ASN A 96 -8.88 3.24 -9.44
CA ASN A 96 -9.37 2.02 -8.82
C ASN A 96 -10.50 2.33 -7.81
N TRP A 97 -10.43 3.45 -7.09
CA TRP A 97 -11.51 3.89 -6.20
C TRP A 97 -12.80 4.20 -6.99
N GLU A 98 -12.71 4.97 -8.08
CA GLU A 98 -13.85 5.26 -8.97
C GLU A 98 -14.48 3.97 -9.52
N GLN A 99 -13.64 3.00 -9.92
CA GLN A 99 -14.12 1.70 -10.38
C GLN A 99 -14.78 0.90 -9.26
N PHE A 100 -14.21 0.93 -8.05
CA PHE A 100 -14.71 0.21 -6.87
C PHE A 100 -16.09 0.71 -6.43
N VAL A 101 -16.31 2.03 -6.40
CA VAL A 101 -17.59 2.64 -6.01
C VAL A 101 -18.61 2.69 -7.15
N SER A 102 -18.25 2.27 -8.35
CA SER A 102 -19.15 2.27 -9.50
C SER A 102 -20.28 1.26 -9.32
N ASN A 103 -21.49 1.64 -9.75
CA ASN A 103 -22.65 0.73 -9.78
C ASN A 103 -22.45 -0.50 -10.70
N LYS A 104 -21.43 -0.48 -11.57
CA LYS A 104 -21.12 -1.58 -12.48
C LYS A 104 -19.95 -2.40 -11.96
N VAL A 105 -20.25 -3.62 -11.51
CA VAL A 105 -19.23 -4.58 -11.10
C VAL A 105 -18.38 -4.99 -12.32
N THR A 106 -17.09 -4.71 -12.23
CA THR A 106 -16.09 -5.06 -13.24
C THR A 106 -14.86 -5.62 -12.55
N LYS A 107 -14.09 -6.47 -13.24
CA LYS A 107 -12.83 -6.99 -12.71
C LYS A 107 -11.80 -5.86 -12.66
N MET A 108 -11.29 -5.55 -11.47
CA MET A 108 -10.18 -4.59 -11.32
C MET A 108 -8.86 -5.23 -11.73
N ARG A 109 -7.94 -4.42 -12.27
CA ARG A 109 -6.59 -4.86 -12.64
C ARG A 109 -5.63 -4.83 -11.46
N GLY A 110 -5.78 -3.82 -10.60
CA GLY A 110 -5.09 -3.68 -9.32
C GLY A 110 -6.09 -3.50 -8.18
N HIS A 111 -5.60 -3.60 -6.95
CA HIS A 111 -6.40 -3.52 -5.72
C HIS A 111 -5.95 -2.37 -4.81
N LEU A 112 -4.95 -1.57 -5.22
CA LEU A 112 -4.58 -0.35 -4.52
C LEU A 112 -5.70 0.69 -4.67
N LEU A 113 -6.30 1.09 -3.55
CA LEU A 113 -7.34 2.11 -3.50
C LEU A 113 -6.81 3.33 -2.75
N LYS A 114 -7.12 4.54 -3.22
CA LYS A 114 -6.95 5.73 -2.39
C LYS A 114 -7.90 5.62 -1.21
N TYR A 115 -7.36 5.79 0.00
CA TYR A 115 -8.21 5.83 1.19
C TYR A 115 -9.19 7.00 1.05
N PRO A 116 -10.50 6.78 1.27
CA PRO A 116 -11.53 7.73 0.90
C PRO A 116 -11.65 8.86 1.91
N VAL A 117 -10.62 9.69 2.02
CA VAL A 117 -10.60 10.90 2.84
C VAL A 117 -10.07 12.08 2.04
N SER A 118 -10.57 13.25 2.41
CA SER A 118 -10.10 14.54 1.91
C SER A 118 -9.34 15.23 3.03
N VAL A 119 -8.15 15.74 2.74
CA VAL A 119 -7.37 16.54 3.69
C VAL A 119 -7.30 17.96 3.16
N ASP A 120 -7.76 18.92 3.95
CA ASP A 120 -7.68 20.33 3.56
C ASP A 120 -6.29 20.93 3.80
N ARG A 121 -6.09 22.18 3.37
CA ARG A 121 -4.80 22.89 3.49
C ARG A 121 -4.32 23.06 4.93
N VAL A 122 -5.21 22.87 5.90
CA VAL A 122 -4.94 23.01 7.33
C VAL A 122 -4.75 21.64 8.00
N GLY A 123 -4.79 20.55 7.21
CA GLY A 123 -4.64 19.18 7.71
C GLY A 123 -5.92 18.57 8.28
N GLN A 124 -7.08 19.22 8.14
CA GLN A 124 -8.33 18.62 8.63
C GLN A 124 -8.79 17.52 7.68
N VAL A 125 -9.04 16.34 8.26
CA VAL A 125 -9.57 15.17 7.55
C VAL A 125 -11.08 15.27 7.48
N LYS A 126 -11.62 15.13 6.27
CA LYS A 126 -13.05 15.18 5.97
C LYS A 126 -13.43 14.00 5.08
N PRO A 127 -14.67 13.52 5.13
CA PRO A 127 -15.14 12.58 4.13
C PRO A 127 -15.11 13.22 2.73
N PRO A 128 -14.94 12.45 1.65
CA PRO A 128 -15.17 12.89 0.29
C PRO A 128 -16.58 13.47 0.13
N LEU A 129 -16.72 14.48 -0.73
CA LEU A 129 -17.95 15.29 -0.87
C LEU A 129 -19.25 14.46 -0.99
N ASP A 130 -19.17 13.26 -1.57
CA ASP A 130 -20.33 12.41 -1.86
C ASP A 130 -20.36 11.08 -1.07
N CYS A 131 -19.47 10.89 -0.10
CA CYS A 131 -19.31 9.60 0.58
C CYS A 131 -18.90 9.76 2.05
N ALA A 132 -19.87 9.83 2.95
CA ALA A 132 -19.61 9.89 4.40
C ALA A 132 -19.38 8.50 5.04
N ALA A 133 -19.76 7.43 4.34
CA ALA A 133 -19.75 6.07 4.85
C ALA A 133 -19.08 5.10 3.87
N PHE A 134 -18.45 4.05 4.38
CA PHE A 134 -17.89 3.00 3.54
C PHE A 134 -18.98 2.37 2.66
N PRO A 135 -18.71 2.16 1.36
CA PRO A 135 -19.59 1.39 0.49
C PRO A 135 -19.98 0.07 1.16
N ASP A 136 -21.26 -0.29 1.05
CA ASP A 136 -21.89 -1.51 1.58
C ASP A 136 -21.95 -1.69 3.11
N LEU A 137 -21.07 -1.05 3.88
CA LEU A 137 -20.98 -1.22 5.35
C LEU A 137 -21.74 -0.13 6.14
N GLY A 138 -21.91 1.07 5.56
CA GLY A 138 -22.61 2.17 6.23
C GLY A 138 -21.87 2.79 7.43
N GLY A 139 -20.65 2.34 7.74
CA GLY A 139 -19.82 2.90 8.81
C GLY A 139 -19.17 4.23 8.40
N ASN A 140 -19.16 5.22 9.30
CA ASN A 140 -18.57 6.54 9.04
C ASN A 140 -17.07 6.41 8.73
N ILE A 141 -16.64 6.94 7.59
CA ILE A 141 -15.24 6.85 7.12
C ILE A 141 -14.29 7.60 8.06
N CYS A 142 -14.73 8.73 8.62
CA CYS A 142 -13.95 9.48 9.60
C CYS A 142 -14.06 8.90 11.03
N GLY A 143 -14.79 7.79 11.18
CA GLY A 143 -15.11 7.21 12.47
C GLY A 143 -16.11 8.05 13.25
N SER A 144 -16.49 7.54 14.42
CA SER A 144 -17.18 8.28 15.45
C SER A 144 -16.23 8.43 16.63
N PHE A 145 -16.06 9.66 17.14
CA PHE A 145 -15.35 9.90 18.40
C PHE A 145 -16.20 9.37 19.56
N LEU A 146 -16.33 8.06 19.64
CA LEU A 146 -16.77 7.40 20.86
C LEU A 146 -15.57 7.41 21.78
N HIS A 147 -15.83 7.74 23.04
CA HIS A 147 -14.88 7.84 24.14
C HIS A 147 -14.29 6.45 24.46
N ILE A 148 -13.58 5.85 23.50
CA ILE A 148 -12.87 4.60 23.66
C ILE A 148 -11.62 4.95 24.45
N GLN A 149 -11.48 4.34 25.62
CA GLN A 149 -10.28 4.51 26.46
C GLN A 149 -9.04 4.32 25.59
N GLU A 150 -8.09 5.24 25.69
CA GLU A 150 -6.87 5.36 24.87
C GLU A 150 -5.97 4.10 24.87
N ASN A 151 -6.29 3.09 25.68
CA ASN A 151 -5.53 1.86 25.89
C ASN A 151 -5.99 0.67 25.02
N LEU A 152 -6.89 0.86 24.04
CA LEU A 152 -7.43 -0.24 23.22
C LEU A 152 -6.94 -0.27 21.76
N THR A 153 -5.98 0.56 21.38
CA THR A 153 -5.31 0.47 20.07
C THR A 153 -4.09 -0.43 20.19
N ILE A 154 -4.23 -1.69 19.76
CA ILE A 154 -3.16 -2.70 19.63
C ILE A 154 -2.39 -2.46 18.33
#